data_AF-A0A5B2VS19-F1
#
_entry.id   AF-A0A5B2VS19-F1
#
_cell.length_a   1.000
_cell.length_b   1.000
_cell.length_c   1.000
_cell.angle_alpha   90.00
_cell.angle_beta   90.00
_cell.angle_gamma   90.00
#
_symmetry.space_group_name_H-M   'P 1'
#
loop_
_entity.id
_entity.type
_entity.pdbx_description
1 polymer ?
#
loop_
_entity_poly.entity_id
_entity_poly.type
_entity_poly.pdbx_seq_one_letter_code
_entity_poly.pdbx_strand_id
1 'polypeptide(L)' 'MKWMNDLYAIYQKLGATGFEEVKKEIVKAQLTGCNGGEVYYLVLQQLVMIKKDKVQIYEVIKGEVENIIQYSRLN' A
#
# COMPACT_ATOMS: atom_id res chain seq x y z
N MET A 1 -5.64 5.78 -12.25
CA MET A 1 -4.48 6.52 -11.71
C MET A 1 -3.32 5.55 -11.54
N LYS A 2 -2.08 5.94 -11.89
CA LYS A 2 -0.91 5.03 -11.89
C LYS A 2 -0.70 4.33 -10.53
N TRP A 3 -0.87 5.06 -9.43
CA TRP A 3 -0.71 4.52 -8.06
C TRP A 3 -1.76 3.45 -7.67
N MET A 4 -2.96 3.47 -8.25
CA MET A 4 -3.97 2.43 -7.99
C MET A 4 -3.56 1.09 -8.62
N ASN A 5 -2.91 1.11 -9.78
CA ASN A 5 -2.39 -0.11 -10.40
C ASN A 5 -1.28 -0.73 -9.55
N ASP A 6 -0.37 0.10 -9.02
CA ASP A 6 0.64 -0.33 -8.06
C ASP A 6 -0.02 -0.92 -6.80
N LEU A 7 -1.08 -0.29 -6.27
CA LEU A 7 -1.83 -0.79 -5.12
C LEU A 7 -2.48 -2.17 -5.39
N TYR A 8 -3.07 -2.36 -6.58
CA TYR A 8 -3.60 -3.68 -6.96
C TYR A 8 -2.51 -4.74 -7.07
N ALA A 9 -1.34 -4.40 -7.62
CA ALA A 9 -0.20 -5.30 -7.67
C ALA A 9 0.29 -5.69 -6.26
N ILE A 10 0.29 -4.75 -5.30
CA ILE A 10 0.56 -5.04 -3.88
C ILE A 10 -0.41 -6.10 -3.35
N TYR A 11 -1.72 -5.96 -3.60
CA TYR A 11 -2.71 -6.94 -3.16
C TYR A 11 -2.48 -8.34 -3.73
N GLN A 12 -2.12 -8.44 -5.00
CA GLN A 12 -1.82 -9.72 -5.64
C GLN A 12 -0.57 -10.36 -5.03
N LYS A 13 0.51 -9.61 -4.84
CA LYS A 13 1.75 -10.10 -4.24
C LYS A 13 1.55 -10.59 -2.81
N LEU A 14 0.88 -9.79 -1.97
CA LEU A 14 0.60 -10.17 -0.58
C LEU A 14 -0.27 -11.43 -0.49
N GLY A 15 -1.23 -11.60 -1.41
CA GLY A 15 -2.03 -12.82 -1.49
C GLY A 15 -1.19 -14.04 -1.92
N ALA A 16 -0.35 -13.89 -2.94
CA ALA A 16 0.52 -14.95 -3.44
C ALA A 16 1.56 -15.42 -2.41
N THR A 17 2.01 -14.53 -1.52
CA THR A 17 3.01 -14.85 -0.48
C THR A 17 2.40 -15.18 0.88
N GLY A 18 1.07 -15.19 1.01
CA GLY A 18 0.37 -15.55 2.25
C GLY A 18 0.31 -14.44 3.31
N PHE A 19 0.66 -13.18 2.97
CA PHE A 19 0.57 -12.03 3.87
C PHE A 19 -0.84 -11.40 3.91
N GLU A 20 -1.86 -12.24 4.09
CA GLU A 20 -3.28 -11.84 4.03
C GLU A 20 -3.67 -10.83 5.12
N GLU A 21 -3.04 -10.87 6.29
CA GLU A 21 -3.29 -9.88 7.36
C GLU A 21 -2.86 -8.47 6.94
N VAL A 22 -1.67 -8.34 6.34
CA VAL A 22 -1.17 -7.05 5.86
C VAL A 22 -2.01 -6.53 4.69
N LYS A 23 -2.44 -7.43 3.80
CA LYS A 23 -3.38 -7.08 2.74
C LYS A 23 -4.69 -6.52 3.32
N LYS A 24 -5.25 -7.15 4.35
CA LYS A 24 -6.46 -6.66 5.05
C LYS A 24 -6.25 -5.30 5.70
N GLU A 25 -5.08 -5.04 6.30
CA GLU A 25 -4.74 -3.72 6.86
C GLU A 25 -4.77 -2.62 5.79
N ILE A 26 -4.15 -2.86 4.63
CA ILE A 26 -4.12 -1.87 3.53
C ILE A 26 -5.52 -1.68 2.94
N VAL A 27 -6.28 -2.75 2.74
CA VAL A 27 -7.68 -2.66 2.26
C VAL A 27 -8.53 -1.87 3.24
N LYS A 28 -8.35 -2.06 4.54
CA LYS A 28 -9.04 -1.27 5.56
C LYS A 28 -8.69 0.22 5.43
N ALA A 29 -7.41 0.56 5.26
CA ALA A 29 -6.99 1.95 5.04
C ALA A 29 -7.64 2.57 3.79
N GLN A 30 -7.73 1.80 2.70
CA GLN A 30 -8.42 2.23 1.47
C GLN A 30 -9.91 2.50 1.71
N LEU A 31 -10.62 1.59 2.39
CA LEU A 31 -12.05 1.74 2.67
C LEU A 31 -12.34 2.88 3.64
N THR A 32 -11.54 3.02 4.71
CA THR A 32 -11.64 4.14 5.64
C THR A 32 -11.42 5.47 4.92
N GLY A 33 -10.41 5.56 4.07
CA GLY A 33 -10.13 6.77 3.31
C GLY A 33 -11.19 7.07 2.26
N CYS A 34 -11.91 6.07 1.76
CA CYS A 34 -13.02 6.28 0.82
C CYS A 34 -14.18 7.02 1.48
N ASN A 35 -14.43 6.76 2.76
CA ASN A 35 -15.46 7.45 3.54
C ASN A 35 -15.04 8.88 3.92
N GLY A 36 -13.75 9.16 4.03
CA GLY A 36 -13.20 10.46 4.43
C GLY A 36 -12.67 11.33 3.28
N GLY A 37 -12.61 10.83 2.04
CA GLY A 37 -11.96 11.52 0.92
C GLY A 37 -10.42 11.46 0.93
N GLU A 38 -9.83 10.67 1.83
CA GLU A 38 -8.38 10.62 2.12
C GLU A 38 -7.74 9.27 1.74
N VAL A 39 -8.34 8.54 0.77
CA VAL A 39 -7.90 7.18 0.34
C VAL A 39 -6.40 7.10 0.15
N TYR A 40 -5.84 8.02 -0.63
CA TYR A 40 -4.42 8.00 -0.98
C TYR A 40 -3.52 8.19 0.24
N TYR A 41 -3.88 9.13 1.12
CA TYR A 41 -3.10 9.45 2.31
C TYR A 41 -3.06 8.28 3.31
N LEU A 42 -4.22 7.67 3.59
CA LEU A 42 -4.27 6.56 4.54
C LEU A 42 -3.57 5.30 4.02
N VAL A 43 -3.69 5.03 2.71
CA VAL A 43 -2.91 3.96 2.07
C VAL A 43 -1.42 4.26 2.18
N LEU A 44 -0.98 5.48 1.87
CA LEU A 44 0.42 5.87 1.95
C LEU A 44 0.98 5.71 3.38
N GLN A 45 0.24 6.13 4.40
CA GLN A 45 0.62 5.93 5.81
C GLN A 45 0.84 4.45 6.14
N GLN A 46 -0.07 3.58 5.70
CA GLN A 46 0.07 2.14 5.92
C GLN A 46 1.32 1.58 5.23
N LEU A 47 1.60 2.00 3.99
CA LEU A 47 2.79 1.55 3.26
C LEU A 47 4.10 2.02 3.91
N VAL A 48 4.12 3.23 4.46
CA VAL A 48 5.28 3.75 5.23
C VAL A 48 5.50 2.95 6.52
N MET A 49 4.42 2.59 7.23
CA MET A 49 4.53 1.73 8.42
C MET A 49 5.06 0.34 8.05
N ILE A 50 4.58 -0.27 6.96
CA ILE A 50 5.09 -1.56 6.47
C ILE A 50 6.59 -1.47 6.13
N LYS A 51 7.01 -0.40 5.45
CA LYS A 51 8.43 -0.15 5.12
C LYS A 51 9.31 -0.07 6.36
N LYS A 52 8.80 0.50 7.46
CA LYS A 52 9.55 0.68 8.71
C LYS A 52 9.57 -0.58 9.57
N ASP A 53 8.41 -1.21 9.75
CA ASP A 53 8.21 -2.19 10.82
C ASP A 53 8.10 -3.64 10.29
N LYS A 54 7.87 -3.84 8.99
CA LYS A 54 7.63 -5.16 8.36
C LYS A 54 8.60 -5.40 7.20
N VAL A 55 9.91 -5.34 7.46
CA VAL A 55 11.01 -5.39 6.45
C VAL A 55 10.86 -6.54 5.44
N GLN A 56 10.55 -7.75 5.90
CA GLN A 56 10.38 -8.91 5.00
C GLN A 56 9.23 -8.74 4.01
N ILE A 57 8.12 -8.15 4.47
CA ILE A 57 6.93 -7.91 3.65
C ILE A 57 7.19 -6.75 2.70
N TYR A 58 7.86 -5.69 3.19
CA TYR A 58 8.27 -4.56 2.38
C TYR A 58 9.11 -4.99 1.18
N GLU A 59 10.12 -5.85 1.36
CA GLU A 59 10.96 -6.30 0.23
C GLU A 59 10.15 -7.01 -0.89
N VAL A 60 9.03 -7.66 -0.57
CA VAL A 60 8.15 -8.28 -1.57
C VAL A 60 7.42 -7.23 -2.43
N ILE A 61 7.03 -6.11 -1.82
CA ILE A 61 6.18 -5.07 -2.44
C ILE A 61 6.92 -3.74 -2.71
N LYS A 62 8.24 -3.73 -2.52
CA LYS A 62 9.08 -2.53 -2.50
C LYS A 62 8.96 -1.68 -3.75
N GLY A 63 8.94 -2.30 -4.93
CA GLY A 63 8.85 -1.59 -6.20
C GLY A 63 7.56 -0.76 -6.29
N GLU A 64 6.42 -1.36 -5.99
CA GLU A 64 5.12 -0.70 -6.00
C GLU A 64 5.01 0.35 -4.89
N VAL A 65 5.53 0.04 -3.69
CA VAL A 65 5.53 0.98 -2.56
C VAL A 65 6.32 2.24 -2.90
N GLU A 66 7.52 2.12 -3.46
CA GLU A 66 8.33 3.27 -3.86
C GLU A 66 7.67 4.08 -4.98
N ASN A 67 7.03 3.43 -5.96
CA ASN A 67 6.27 4.11 -7.00
C ASN A 67 5.11 4.95 -6.41
N ILE A 68 4.37 4.38 -5.45
CA ILE A 68 3.26 5.07 -4.76
C ILE A 68 3.79 6.24 -3.93
N ILE A 69 4.90 6.07 -3.19
CA ILE A 69 5.52 7.16 -2.41
C ILE A 69 6.00 8.29 -3.34
N GLN A 70 6.61 7.96 -4.48
CA GLN A 70 7.07 8.96 -5.45
C GLN A 70 5.91 9.73 -6.09
N TYR A 71 4.76 9.10 -6.29
CA TYR A 71 3.56 9.78 -6.78
C TYR A 71 3.14 10.98 -5.90
N SER A 72 3.35 10.89 -4.58
CA SER A 72 3.10 11.98 -3.62
C SER A 72 4.10 13.12 -3.73
N ARG A 73 5.29 12.88 -4.28
CA ARG A 73 6.35 13.90 -4.39
C ARG A 73 6.23 14.72 -5.67
N LEU A 74 5.46 14.25 -6.64
CA LEU A 74 5.31 14.84 -7.96
C LEU A 74 3.96 15.58 -8.15
N ASN A 75 3.05 15.47 -7.18
CA ASN A 75 1.78 16.21 -7.12
C ASN A 75 1.73 17.02 -5.83
#